data_AF-A0AAX3ZVR6-F1
#
_entry.id   AF-A0AAX3ZVR6-F1
#
_cell.length_a   1.000
_cell.length_b   1.000
_cell.length_c   1.000
_cell.angle_alpha   90.00
_cell.angle_beta   90.00
_cell.angle_gamma   90.00
#
_symmetry.space_group_name_H-M   'P 1'
#
loop_
_entity.id
_entity.type
_entity.pdbx_description
1 polymer ?
#
loop_
_entity_poly.entity_id
_entity_poly.type
_entity_poly.pdbx_seq_one_letter_code
_entity_poly.pdbx_strand_id
1 'polypeptide(L)' 'MSTPTPAALRYRADELESRVPPVTAGPRTDDERMWLEKAAALRAEADRLEADRTTEK' A
#
# COMPACT_ATOMS: atom_id res chain seq x y z
N MET A 1 -1.87 -9.73 19.07
CA MET A 1 -1.26 -8.81 18.10
C MET A 1 -2.36 -7.89 17.60
N SER A 2 -2.23 -6.57 17.72
CA SER A 2 -3.26 -5.64 17.24
C SER A 2 -3.30 -5.67 15.71
N THR A 3 -4.49 -5.80 15.14
CA THR A 3 -4.69 -5.67 13.69
C THR A 3 -4.28 -4.26 13.24
N PRO A 4 -3.49 -4.12 12.17
CA PRO A 4 -3.09 -2.80 11.68
C PRO A 4 -4.33 -1.98 11.30
N THR A 5 -4.31 -0.69 11.58
CA THR A 5 -5.40 0.21 11.17
C THR A 5 -5.32 0.50 9.67
N PRO A 6 -6.45 0.82 9.00
CA PRO A 6 -6.45 1.23 7.60
C PRO A 6 -5.48 2.38 7.32
N ALA A 7 -5.38 3.35 8.24
CA ALA A 7 -4.43 4.46 8.15
C ALA A 7 -2.97 3.98 8.19
N ALA A 8 -2.62 3.02 9.05
CA ALA A 8 -1.27 2.47 9.11
C ALA A 8 -0.91 1.69 7.83
N LEU A 9 -1.87 1.01 7.22
CA LEU A 9 -1.67 0.33 5.94
C LEU A 9 -1.45 1.33 4.79
N ARG A 10 -2.24 2.40 4.72
CA ARG A 10 -2.08 3.47 3.72
C ARG A 10 -0.74 4.19 3.88
N TYR A 11 -0.32 4.47 5.12
CA TYR A 11 0.99 5.06 5.40
C TYR A 11 2.14 4.17 4.89
N ARG A 12 2.07 2.85 5.15
CA ARG A 12 3.07 1.90 4.66
C ARG A 12 3.09 1.79 3.13
N ALA A 13 1.93 1.91 2.49
CA ALA A 13 1.86 1.94 1.03
C ALA A 13 2.59 3.17 0.47
N ASP A 14 2.37 4.34 1.06
CA ASP A 14 3.05 5.59 0.69
C ASP A 14 4.58 5.50 0.88
N GLU A 15 5.04 4.92 2.01
CA GLU A 15 6.47 4.69 2.23
C GLU A 15 7.10 3.78 1.15
N LEU A 16 6.36 2.79 0.65
CA LEU A 16 6.85 1.92 -0.42
C LEU A 16 6.89 2.64 -1.77
N GLU A 17 5.87 3.44 -2.09
CA GLU A 17 5.84 4.26 -3.30
C GLU A 17 6.92 5.34 -3.30
N SER A 18 7.21 5.97 -2.15
CA SER A 18 8.26 6.97 -2.01
C SER A 18 9.67 6.41 -2.24
N ARG A 19 9.86 5.08 -2.14
CA ARG A 19 11.14 4.42 -2.44
C ARG A 19 11.35 4.20 -3.93
N VAL A 20 10.29 4.29 -4.73
CA VAL A 20 10.33 4.05 -6.17
C VAL A 20 10.69 5.35 -6.88
N PRO A 21 11.81 5.40 -7.62
CA PRO A 21 12.15 6.56 -8.43
C PRO A 21 11.04 6.90 -9.43
N PRO A 22 10.95 8.16 -9.87
CA PRO A 22 10.00 8.53 -10.91
C PRO A 22 10.23 7.72 -12.18
N VAL A 23 9.17 7.47 -12.95
CA VAL A 23 9.23 6.67 -14.20
C VAL A 23 10.21 7.24 -15.24
N THR A 24 10.59 8.52 -15.10
CA THR A 24 11.58 9.20 -15.95
C THR A 24 13.03 8.81 -15.63
N ALA A 25 13.30 8.14 -14.51
CA ALA A 25 14.65 7.74 -14.11
C ALA A 25 15.19 6.54 -14.91
N GLY A 26 14.34 5.89 -15.72
CA GLY A 26 14.69 4.72 -16.51
C GLY A 26 13.68 3.59 -16.35
N PRO A 27 13.97 2.40 -16.91
CA PRO A 27 13.12 1.23 -16.72
C PRO A 27 13.10 0.81 -15.26
N ARG A 28 11.92 0.45 -14.75
CA ARG A 28 11.78 0.00 -13.36
C ARG A 28 12.51 -1.31 -13.11
N THR A 29 13.21 -1.38 -11.99
CA THR A 29 13.80 -2.63 -11.46
C THR A 29 12.73 -3.56 -10.92
N ASP A 30 13.08 -4.84 -10.72
CA ASP A 30 12.17 -5.81 -10.11
C ASP A 30 11.79 -5.43 -8.67
N ASP A 31 12.73 -4.87 -7.90
CA ASP A 31 12.46 -4.36 -6.55
C ASP A 31 11.44 -3.23 -6.54
N GLU A 32 11.56 -2.28 -7.47
CA GLU A 32 10.63 -1.17 -7.60
C GLU A 32 9.22 -1.64 -7.97
N ARG A 33 9.12 -2.62 -8.87
CA ARG A 33 7.84 -3.26 -9.22
C ARG A 33 7.23 -3.97 -8.02
N MET A 34 8.05 -4.69 -7.25
CA MET A 34 7.64 -5.38 -6.03
C MET A 34 7.13 -4.39 -4.97
N TRP A 35 7.80 -3.25 -4.78
CA TRP A 35 7.34 -2.21 -3.85
C TRP A 35 6.00 -1.61 -4.26
N LEU A 36 5.80 -1.32 -5.54
CA LEU A 36 4.52 -0.83 -6.06
C LEU A 36 3.39 -1.86 -5.89
N GLU A 37 3.65 -3.13 -6.19
CA GLU A 37 2.67 -4.21 -6.01
C GLU A 37 2.28 -4.34 -4.54
N LYS A 38 3.26 -4.31 -3.64
CA LYS A 38 3.01 -4.37 -2.20
C LYS A 38 2.24 -3.13 -1.70
N ALA A 39 2.55 -1.94 -2.22
CA ALA A 39 1.80 -0.72 -1.89
C ALA A 39 0.34 -0.83 -2.33
N ALA A 40 0.08 -1.35 -3.53
CA ALA A 40 -1.26 -1.59 -4.04
C ALA A 40 -2.03 -2.62 -3.17
N ALA A 41 -1.37 -3.71 -2.78
CA ALA A 41 -1.97 -4.71 -1.88
C ALA A 41 -2.35 -4.11 -0.52
N LEU A 42 -1.49 -3.27 0.07
CA LEU A 42 -1.75 -2.60 1.34
C LEU A 42 -2.92 -1.61 1.25
N ARG A 43 -3.05 -0.86 0.15
CA ARG A 43 -4.22 0.00 -0.09
C ARG A 43 -5.51 -0.82 -0.19
N ALA A 44 -5.48 -1.92 -0.96
CA ALA A 44 -6.63 -2.82 -1.07
C ALA A 44 -7.02 -3.43 0.28
N GLU A 45 -6.06 -3.79 1.13
CA GLU A 45 -6.34 -4.28 2.49
C GLU A 45 -6.94 -3.18 3.38
N ALA A 46 -6.43 -1.95 3.30
CA ALA A 46 -7.01 -0.82 4.02
C ALA A 46 -8.46 -0.57 3.62
N ASP A 47 -8.76 -0.61 2.32
CA ASP A 47 -10.11 -0.39 1.80
C ASP A 47 -11.05 -1.52 2.20
N ARG A 48 -10.57 -2.77 2.22
CA ARG A 48 -11.35 -3.90 2.76
C ARG A 48 -11.68 -3.70 4.24
N LEU A 49 -10.70 -3.33 5.06
CA LEU A 49 -10.93 -3.11 6.50
C LEU A 49 -11.91 -1.96 6.77
N GLU A 50 -11.92 -0.90 5.94
CA GLU A 50 -12.89 0.18 6.07
C GLU A 50 -14.28 -0.22 5.60
N ALA A 51 -14.38 -1.00 4.51
CA ALA A 51 -15.64 -1.57 4.06
C ALA A 51 -16.25 -2.47 5.13
N ASP A 52 -15.45 -3.39 5.70
CA ASP A 52 -15.86 -4.35 6.73
C ASP A 52 -16.39 -3.63 7.99
N ARG A 53 -15.67 -2.59 8.44
CA ARG A 53 -16.10 -1.71 9.55
C ARG A 53 -17.40 -0.97 9.25
N THR A 54 -17.65 -0.61 7.99
CA THR A 54 -18.86 0.12 7.59
C THR A 54 -20.06 -0.83 7.45
N THR A 55 -19.82 -2.09 7.06
CA THR A 55 -20.86 -3.12 6.96
C THR A 55 -21.25 -3.76 8.30
N GLU A 56 -20.41 -3.63 9.32
CA GLU A 56 -20.70 -4.10 10.70
C GLU A 56 -21.56 -3.11 11.53
N LYS A 57 -22.09 -2.05 10.92
CA LYS A 57 -22.86 -1.00 11.61
C LYS A 57 -24.33 -1.01 11.19
#